data_AF-A0A3F2RMD8-F1
#
_entry.id   AF-A0A3F2RMD8-F1
#
_cell.length_a   1.000
_cell.length_b   1.000
_cell.length_c   1.000
_cell.angle_alpha   90.00
_cell.angle_beta   90.00
_cell.angle_gamma   90.00
#
_symmetry.space_group_name_H-M   'P 1'
#
loop_
_entity.id
_entity.type
_entity.pdbx_description
1 polymer ?
#
loop_
_entity_poly.entity_id
_entity_poly.type
_entity_poly.pdbx_seq_one_letter_code
_entity_poly.pdbx_strand_id
1 'polypeptide(L)'
;MAARVKQVLQRYGRTAFLFHSSVFVATLTGSYAAINQGVDLEAFAKRVPFMDLSKVDPDAGTLALAYLSTIVVHGIPDSRPLEDGDIVNIDISVFLDGFHGDTSQTYIVGENVDEAGRHLVDVTNQALEGAIENCCKPLNRFATIGDYVQTLADKEDLGVVREYTGHGIGKEFHCLPFILHNRNGEPGKMLPGMAFTVEPALTEGSPKIIHWDDGWTVATADGGRSAQAEHTVLITEDGADILT
;
A
#
# COMPACT_ATOMS: atom_id res chain seq x y z
N MET A 1 -10.29 -19.29 16.58
CA MET A 1 -9.27 -19.03 15.54
C MET A 1 -9.37 -17.61 15.01
N ALA A 2 -10.53 -17.19 14.48
CA ALA A 2 -10.79 -15.82 14.00
C ALA A 2 -10.45 -14.71 15.03
N ALA A 3 -10.84 -14.86 16.30
CA ALA A 3 -10.50 -13.87 17.33
C ALA A 3 -8.99 -13.70 17.58
N ARG A 4 -8.21 -14.78 17.45
CA ARG A 4 -6.75 -14.74 17.60
C ARG A 4 -6.08 -14.11 16.37
N VAL A 5 -6.58 -14.42 15.16
CA VAL A 5 -6.14 -13.81 13.90
C VAL A 5 -6.44 -12.30 13.89
N LYS A 6 -7.63 -11.89 14.31
CA LYS A 6 -8.00 -10.47 14.45
C LYS A 6 -7.08 -9.75 15.43
N GLN A 7 -6.83 -10.32 16.61
CA GLN A 7 -5.96 -9.69 17.62
C GLN A 7 -4.50 -9.54 17.15
N VAL A 8 -4.01 -10.56 16.44
CA VAL A 8 -2.68 -10.62 15.81
C VAL A 8 -2.58 -9.53 14.74
N LEU A 9 -3.47 -9.53 13.75
CA LEU A 9 -3.47 -8.56 12.66
C LEU A 9 -3.72 -7.11 13.12
N GLN A 10 -4.60 -6.87 14.10
CA GLN A 10 -4.82 -5.53 14.66
C GLN A 10 -3.60 -4.98 15.41
N ARG A 11 -2.81 -5.85 16.06
CA ARG A 11 -1.53 -5.45 16.66
C ARG A 11 -0.52 -5.07 15.59
N TYR A 12 -0.56 -5.73 14.44
CA TYR A 12 0.40 -5.54 13.35
C TYR A 12 0.09 -4.35 12.47
N GLY A 13 -1.18 -4.17 12.10
CA GLY A 13 -1.55 -2.97 11.38
C GLY A 13 -1.33 -1.72 12.22
N ARG A 14 -1.52 -1.78 13.55
CA ARG A 14 -1.00 -0.73 14.45
C ARG A 14 0.51 -0.56 14.41
N THR A 15 1.30 -1.62 14.22
CA THR A 15 2.76 -1.53 14.14
C THR A 15 3.18 -0.89 12.82
N ALA A 16 2.57 -1.29 11.70
CA ALA A 16 2.78 -0.69 10.39
C ALA A 16 2.26 0.77 10.33
N PHE A 17 1.12 1.07 10.96
CA PHE A 17 0.59 2.42 11.12
C PHE A 17 1.44 3.29 12.05
N LEU A 18 1.96 2.74 13.15
CA LEU A 18 2.89 3.46 14.02
C LEU A 18 4.20 3.75 13.30
N PHE A 19 4.65 2.86 12.41
CA PHE A 19 5.73 3.12 11.46
C PHE A 19 5.35 4.32 10.57
N HIS A 20 4.18 4.30 9.95
CA HIS A 20 3.61 5.43 9.19
C HIS A 20 3.67 6.78 9.94
N SER A 21 3.16 6.82 11.17
CA SER A 21 3.14 8.03 12.01
C SER A 21 4.52 8.49 12.50
N SER A 22 5.55 7.65 12.34
CA SER A 22 6.92 7.89 12.82
C SER A 22 7.96 7.94 11.69
N VAL A 23 7.55 7.86 10.42
CA VAL A 23 8.47 7.69 9.28
C VAL A 23 8.32 8.81 8.25
N PHE A 24 9.32 9.69 8.26
CA PHE A 24 9.99 10.14 7.04
C PHE A 24 11.14 9.14 6.81
N VAL A 25 11.18 8.48 5.65
CA VAL A 25 11.90 7.22 5.43
C VAL A 25 13.40 7.30 5.70
N ALA A 26 13.83 6.37 6.55
CA ALA A 26 15.15 5.79 6.54
C ALA A 26 15.03 4.34 7.06
N THR A 27 14.91 3.38 6.15
CA THR A 27 14.57 1.96 6.41
C THR A 27 15.71 1.16 6.98
N LEU A 28 15.44 0.37 8.03
CA LEU A 28 16.11 -0.86 8.49
C LEU A 28 15.25 -1.58 9.55
N THR A 29 15.11 -2.91 9.65
CA THR A 29 15.71 -4.08 9.00
C THR A 29 14.64 -5.17 8.88
N GLY A 30 14.58 -5.85 7.73
CA GLY A 30 14.30 -7.28 7.69
C GLY A 30 13.09 -7.74 6.89
N SER A 31 13.17 -7.78 5.55
CA SER A 31 12.55 -8.87 4.78
C SER A 31 13.17 -9.04 3.38
N TYR A 32 14.05 -10.03 3.31
CA TYR A 32 14.21 -11.09 2.30
C TYR A 32 14.19 -10.88 0.76
N ALA A 33 14.13 -9.65 0.21
CA ALA A 33 14.38 -9.46 -1.23
C ALA A 33 15.37 -8.34 -1.59
N ALA A 34 15.62 -7.37 -0.69
CA ALA A 34 16.59 -6.28 -0.91
C ALA A 34 17.95 -6.48 -0.19
N ILE A 35 18.13 -7.56 0.58
CA ILE A 35 19.33 -7.83 1.40
C ILE A 35 20.47 -8.42 0.55
N ASN A 36 20.97 -7.67 -0.43
CA ASN A 36 22.27 -8.01 -1.03
C ASN A 36 23.18 -6.82 -1.35
N GLN A 37 22.95 -5.63 -0.76
CA GLN A 37 23.81 -4.45 -1.02
C GLN A 37 24.29 -3.66 0.22
N GLY A 38 24.36 -4.26 1.41
CA GLY A 38 25.30 -3.83 2.46
C GLY A 38 25.24 -2.37 2.92
N VAL A 39 24.04 -1.82 3.17
CA VAL A 39 23.88 -0.49 3.80
C VAL A 39 24.20 -0.58 5.30
N ASP A 40 24.79 0.47 5.88
CA ASP A 40 25.10 0.65 7.33
C ASP A 40 24.08 1.60 7.98
N LEU A 41 23.47 1.10 9.05
CA LEU A 41 22.17 1.50 9.59
C LEU A 41 22.32 2.61 10.62
N GLU A 42 23.38 2.49 11.43
CA GLU A 42 23.72 3.42 12.49
C GLU A 42 24.29 4.73 11.94
N ALA A 43 24.99 4.67 10.80
CA ALA A 43 25.50 5.85 10.11
C ALA A 43 24.37 6.73 9.53
N PHE A 44 23.25 6.12 9.16
CA PHE A 44 22.11 6.79 8.54
C PHE A 44 21.16 7.41 9.58
N ALA A 45 20.90 6.72 10.70
CA ALA A 45 20.11 7.24 11.83
C ALA A 45 20.70 8.54 12.44
N LYS A 46 22.02 8.75 12.34
CA LYS A 46 22.67 10.01 12.78
C LYS A 46 22.35 11.23 11.89
N ARG A 47 21.71 11.04 10.73
CA ARG A 47 21.43 12.10 9.75
C ARG A 47 19.95 12.53 9.69
N VAL A 48 19.06 11.89 10.45
CA VAL A 48 17.60 12.16 10.42
C VAL A 48 17.06 12.29 11.87
N PRO A 49 16.82 13.52 12.38
CA PRO A 49 16.66 13.78 13.82
C PRO A 49 15.27 13.48 14.44
N PHE A 50 14.38 12.76 13.76
CA PHE A 50 12.99 12.52 14.21
C PHE A 50 12.52 11.06 14.16
N MET A 51 13.43 10.11 13.92
CA MET A 51 13.13 8.68 13.95
C MET A 51 13.09 8.14 15.39
N ASP A 52 11.99 7.50 15.80
CA ASP A 52 11.86 6.82 17.09
C ASP A 52 11.81 5.30 16.91
N LEU A 53 12.99 4.68 16.80
CA LEU A 53 13.15 3.23 16.67
C LEU A 53 12.63 2.44 17.89
N SER A 54 12.29 3.09 19.00
CA SER A 54 11.76 2.40 20.19
C SER A 54 10.33 1.84 20.00
N LYS A 55 9.66 2.23 18.91
CA LYS A 55 8.29 1.78 18.57
C LYS A 55 8.23 0.61 17.59
N VAL A 56 9.37 0.18 17.05
CA VAL A 56 9.47 -0.98 16.15
C VAL A 56 9.72 -2.22 17.01
N ASP A 57 8.93 -3.28 16.80
CA ASP A 57 9.16 -4.57 17.45
C ASP A 57 10.45 -5.18 16.86
N PRO A 58 11.53 -5.37 17.65
CA PRO A 58 12.82 -5.82 17.12
C PRO A 58 12.78 -7.25 16.58
N ASP A 59 11.73 -8.02 16.91
CA ASP A 59 11.54 -9.39 16.43
C ASP A 59 10.68 -9.46 15.15
N ALA A 60 10.14 -8.32 14.68
CA ALA A 60 9.34 -8.25 13.46
C ALA A 60 10.21 -8.09 12.21
N GLY A 61 10.00 -8.95 11.21
CA GLY A 61 10.58 -8.72 9.89
C GLY A 61 9.82 -7.58 9.19
N THR A 62 10.48 -6.50 8.79
CA THR A 62 9.88 -5.38 8.04
C THR A 62 10.47 -5.26 6.63
N LEU A 63 9.60 -5.23 5.61
CA LEU A 63 9.88 -4.73 4.27
C LEU A 63 9.28 -3.34 4.16
N ALA A 64 10.00 -2.39 3.56
CA ALA A 64 9.40 -1.14 3.14
C ALA A 64 9.99 -0.66 1.82
N LEU A 65 9.11 -0.23 0.93
CA LEU A 65 9.43 0.34 -0.38
C LEU A 65 8.99 1.81 -0.37
N ALA A 66 9.77 2.66 -1.01
CA ALA A 66 9.50 4.08 -1.11
C ALA A 66 9.71 4.51 -2.55
N TYR A 67 8.67 5.06 -3.18
CA TYR A 67 8.72 5.33 -4.60
C TYR A 67 7.98 6.59 -5.01
N LEU A 68 8.53 7.23 -6.04
CA LEU A 68 8.29 8.62 -6.40
C LEU A 68 7.13 8.78 -7.37
N SER A 69 6.75 10.03 -7.58
CA SER A 69 5.59 10.49 -8.34
C SER A 69 5.21 9.69 -9.59
N THR A 70 6.13 9.20 -10.43
CA THR A 70 5.79 8.43 -11.65
C THR A 70 5.81 6.91 -11.50
N ILE A 71 6.30 6.42 -10.35
CA ILE A 71 6.37 5.02 -10.01
C ILE A 71 5.03 4.59 -9.43
N VAL A 72 4.49 3.51 -9.98
CA VAL A 72 3.19 2.95 -9.63
C VAL A 72 3.31 2.04 -8.41
N VAL A 73 4.27 1.12 -8.43
CA VAL A 73 4.57 0.17 -7.35
C VAL A 73 6.04 -0.23 -7.40
N HIS A 74 6.52 -0.81 -6.30
CA HIS A 74 7.79 -1.54 -6.22
C HIS A 74 9.05 -0.75 -6.57
N GLY A 75 9.04 0.58 -6.45
CA GLY A 75 10.28 1.35 -6.63
C GLY A 75 11.30 1.00 -5.55
N ILE A 76 12.53 0.73 -5.98
CA ILE A 76 13.64 0.41 -5.09
C ILE A 76 14.20 1.72 -4.52
N PRO A 77 14.28 1.90 -3.19
CA PRO A 77 14.89 3.08 -2.59
C PRO A 77 16.34 3.26 -3.08
N ASP A 78 16.67 4.46 -3.54
CA ASP A 78 17.99 4.80 -4.07
C ASP A 78 18.55 6.08 -3.42
N SER A 79 19.57 6.68 -4.04
CA SER A 79 20.21 7.90 -3.54
C SER A 79 19.52 9.20 -3.97
N ARG A 80 18.40 9.17 -4.71
CA ARG A 80 17.70 10.38 -5.13
C ARG A 80 17.09 11.06 -3.89
N PRO A 81 17.43 12.33 -3.61
CA PRO A 81 16.76 13.06 -2.54
C PRO A 81 15.29 13.33 -2.91
N LEU A 82 14.41 13.32 -1.91
CA LEU A 82 13.05 13.84 -2.07
C LEU A 82 13.12 15.36 -2.27
N GLU A 83 12.36 15.86 -3.24
CA GLU A 83 12.31 17.26 -3.62
C GLU A 83 10.97 17.89 -3.23
N ASP A 84 10.97 19.18 -2.89
CA ASP A 84 9.74 19.92 -2.61
C ASP A 84 8.85 19.95 -3.86
N GLY A 85 7.64 19.42 -3.75
CA GLY A 85 6.76 19.18 -4.89
C GLY A 85 6.63 17.72 -5.33
N ASP A 86 7.41 16.79 -4.74
CA ASP A 86 7.22 15.36 -4.96
C ASP A 86 5.98 14.81 -4.23
N ILE A 87 5.43 13.72 -4.76
CA ILE A 87 4.64 12.76 -3.97
C ILE A 87 5.41 11.45 -3.87
N VAL A 88 5.30 10.78 -2.73
CA VAL A 88 6.02 9.52 -2.47
C VAL A 88 5.09 8.52 -1.78
N ASN A 89 4.92 7.35 -2.38
CA ASN A 89 4.28 6.24 -1.68
C ASN A 89 5.31 5.52 -0.81
N ILE A 90 4.88 5.18 0.40
CA ILE A 90 5.62 4.29 1.30
C ILE A 90 4.73 3.08 1.56
N ASP A 91 5.22 1.93 1.14
CA ASP A 91 4.58 0.62 1.26
C ASP A 91 5.35 -0.22 2.27
N ILE A 92 4.66 -0.79 3.26
CA ILE A 92 5.24 -1.45 4.43
C ILE A 92 4.52 -2.76 4.71
N SER A 93 5.31 -3.83 4.66
CA SER A 93 4.87 -5.16 5.06
C SER A 93 5.66 -5.64 6.29
N VAL A 94 4.95 -6.25 7.24
CA VAL A 94 5.54 -6.81 8.47
C VAL A 94 5.21 -8.28 8.59
N PHE A 95 6.18 -9.12 8.97
CA PHE A 95 5.99 -10.51 9.37
C PHE A 95 6.23 -10.68 10.87
N LEU A 96 5.19 -11.03 11.62
CA LEU A 96 5.24 -11.22 13.07
C LEU A 96 4.32 -12.37 13.52
N ASP A 97 4.80 -13.19 14.46
CA ASP A 97 4.16 -14.42 14.97
C ASP A 97 3.57 -15.36 13.89
N GLY A 98 4.20 -15.42 12.72
CA GLY A 98 3.79 -16.30 11.61
C GLY A 98 2.72 -15.72 10.68
N PHE A 99 2.47 -14.40 10.74
CA PHE A 99 1.52 -13.70 9.87
C PHE A 99 2.13 -12.44 9.27
N HIS A 100 1.67 -12.11 8.07
CA HIS A 100 1.94 -10.87 7.35
C HIS A 100 0.85 -9.83 7.64
N GLY A 101 1.24 -8.56 7.70
CA GLY A 101 0.36 -7.41 7.56
C GLY A 101 0.96 -6.42 6.57
N ASP A 102 0.11 -5.74 5.80
CA ASP A 102 0.55 -4.91 4.67
C ASP A 102 -0.28 -3.61 4.57
N THR A 103 0.39 -2.52 4.25
CA THR A 103 -0.23 -1.19 4.10
C THR A 103 0.72 -0.22 3.41
N SER A 104 0.13 0.72 2.67
CA SER A 104 0.84 1.79 2.02
C SER A 104 0.05 3.08 2.01
N GLN A 105 0.74 4.20 1.83
CA GLN A 105 0.11 5.50 1.59
C GLN A 105 1.04 6.40 0.79
N THR A 106 0.43 7.26 -0.02
CA THR A 106 1.13 8.34 -0.73
C THR A 106 1.16 9.61 0.11
N TYR A 107 2.34 10.19 0.23
CA TYR A 107 2.64 11.40 0.99
C TYR A 107 3.04 12.55 0.10
N ILE A 108 2.71 13.76 0.55
CA ILE A 108 3.11 15.03 -0.05
C ILE A 108 4.46 15.45 0.53
N VAL A 109 5.43 15.76 -0.33
CA VAL A 109 6.75 16.26 0.08
C VAL A 109 6.80 17.78 -0.03
N GLY A 110 7.03 18.45 1.11
CA GLY A 110 7.13 19.90 1.18
C GLY A 110 5.77 20.61 1.03
N GLU A 111 5.81 21.85 0.56
CA GLU A 111 4.62 22.71 0.42
C GLU A 111 4.20 22.90 -1.04
N ASN A 112 5.10 22.63 -1.99
CA ASN A 112 4.94 23.04 -3.39
C ASN A 112 4.40 21.93 -4.32
N VAL A 113 3.74 20.89 -3.79
CA VAL A 113 2.94 19.97 -4.62
C VAL A 113 1.77 20.74 -5.21
N ASP A 114 1.62 20.67 -6.54
CA ASP A 114 0.53 21.34 -7.26
C ASP A 114 -0.85 20.73 -6.94
N GLU A 115 -1.92 21.42 -7.39
CA GLU A 115 -3.30 21.00 -7.12
C GLU A 115 -3.63 19.63 -7.70
N ALA A 116 -3.10 19.30 -8.88
CA ALA A 116 -3.34 18.02 -9.53
C ALA A 116 -2.70 16.85 -8.74
N GLY A 117 -1.49 17.02 -8.20
CA GLY A 117 -0.84 16.00 -7.37
C GLY A 117 -1.56 15.80 -6.03
N ARG A 118 -2.03 16.89 -5.41
CA ARG A 118 -2.86 16.82 -4.19
C ARG A 118 -4.18 16.11 -4.47
N HIS A 119 -4.84 16.47 -5.57
CA HIS A 119 -6.06 15.84 -6.02
C HIS A 119 -5.90 14.32 -6.26
N LEU A 120 -4.82 13.92 -6.95
CA LEU A 120 -4.50 12.50 -7.17
C LEU A 120 -4.39 11.73 -5.85
N VAL A 121 -3.64 12.25 -4.87
CA VAL A 121 -3.49 11.62 -3.55
C VAL A 121 -4.82 11.56 -2.80
N ASP A 122 -5.58 12.66 -2.79
CA ASP A 122 -6.87 12.74 -2.10
C ASP A 122 -7.90 11.77 -2.69
N VAL A 123 -7.99 11.66 -4.02
CA VAL A 123 -8.92 10.75 -4.70
C VAL A 123 -8.50 9.29 -4.52
N THR A 124 -7.19 9.01 -4.47
CA THR A 124 -6.69 7.66 -4.20
C THR A 124 -7.09 7.17 -2.80
N ASN A 125 -6.98 8.03 -1.79
CA ASN A 125 -7.45 7.71 -0.43
C ASN A 125 -8.97 7.54 -0.39
N GLN A 126 -9.73 8.40 -1.06
CA GLN A 126 -11.20 8.26 -1.17
C GLN A 126 -11.59 6.95 -1.89
N ALA A 127 -10.83 6.52 -2.90
CA ALA A 127 -11.07 5.27 -3.59
C ALA A 127 -10.87 4.06 -2.67
N LEU A 128 -9.80 4.06 -1.87
CA LEU A 128 -9.52 3.02 -0.88
C LEU A 128 -10.62 2.97 0.19
N GLU A 129 -10.83 4.07 0.91
CA GLU A 129 -11.76 4.16 2.04
C GLU A 129 -13.20 3.88 1.59
N GLY A 130 -13.60 4.52 0.49
CA GLY A 130 -14.93 4.35 -0.09
C GLY A 130 -15.18 2.93 -0.58
N ALA A 131 -14.22 2.26 -1.21
CA ALA A 131 -14.37 0.87 -1.62
C ALA A 131 -14.49 -0.06 -0.41
N ILE A 132 -13.71 0.15 0.65
CA ILE A 132 -13.83 -0.63 1.88
C ILE A 132 -15.21 -0.43 2.51
N GLU A 133 -15.61 0.82 2.74
CA GLU A 133 -16.88 1.15 3.40
C GLU A 133 -18.09 0.60 2.62
N ASN A 134 -18.09 0.73 1.30
CA ASN A 134 -19.26 0.41 0.49
C ASN A 134 -19.30 -1.06 0.03
N CYS A 135 -18.14 -1.70 -0.14
CA CYS A 135 -18.04 -3.01 -0.75
C CYS A 135 -17.65 -4.13 0.23
N CYS A 136 -16.86 -3.86 1.27
CA CYS A 136 -16.31 -4.91 2.12
C CYS A 136 -17.31 -5.38 3.19
N LYS A 137 -18.07 -6.43 2.86
CA LYS A 137 -19.04 -7.06 3.77
C LYS A 137 -19.36 -8.50 3.35
N PRO A 138 -19.87 -9.35 4.27
CA PRO A 138 -20.23 -10.73 3.96
C PRO A 138 -21.13 -10.89 2.74
N LEU A 139 -20.84 -11.92 1.96
CA LEU A 139 -21.56 -12.36 0.75
C LEU A 139 -21.54 -11.37 -0.43
N ASN A 140 -20.94 -10.20 -0.28
CA ASN A 140 -20.72 -9.29 -1.40
C ASN A 140 -19.58 -9.82 -2.31
N ARG A 141 -19.58 -9.45 -3.59
CA ARG A 141 -18.58 -9.91 -4.57
C ARG A 141 -17.31 -9.06 -4.50
N PHE A 142 -16.14 -9.69 -4.64
CA PHE A 142 -14.86 -8.98 -4.74
C PHE A 142 -14.84 -7.94 -5.87
N ALA A 143 -15.41 -8.30 -7.04
CA ALA A 143 -15.50 -7.42 -8.21
C ALA A 143 -16.18 -6.05 -7.94
N THR A 144 -17.00 -5.93 -6.89
CA THR A 144 -17.63 -4.64 -6.53
C THR A 144 -16.62 -3.58 -6.07
N ILE A 145 -15.45 -3.99 -5.55
CA ILE A 145 -14.34 -3.09 -5.21
C ILE A 145 -13.85 -2.39 -6.48
N GLY A 146 -13.53 -3.17 -7.52
CA GLY A 146 -13.06 -2.63 -8.79
C GLY A 146 -14.10 -1.79 -9.53
N ASP A 147 -15.39 -2.13 -9.41
CA ASP A 147 -16.48 -1.30 -9.93
C ASP A 147 -16.52 0.08 -9.23
N TYR A 148 -16.41 0.11 -7.90
CA TYR A 148 -16.41 1.34 -7.12
C TYR A 148 -15.21 2.24 -7.46
N VAL A 149 -14.00 1.68 -7.38
CA VAL A 149 -12.75 2.41 -7.65
C VAL A 149 -12.74 2.96 -9.07
N GLN A 150 -13.08 2.16 -10.07
CA GLN A 150 -13.15 2.63 -11.47
C GLN A 150 -14.18 3.74 -11.64
N THR A 151 -15.36 3.64 -11.02
CA THR A 151 -16.38 4.70 -11.14
C THR A 151 -15.94 6.01 -10.50
N LEU A 152 -15.22 5.98 -9.37
CA LEU A 152 -14.67 7.19 -8.78
C LEU A 152 -13.56 7.77 -9.66
N ALA A 153 -12.60 6.95 -10.10
CA ALA A 153 -11.52 7.39 -10.97
C ALA A 153 -12.04 7.99 -12.29
N ASP A 154 -13.03 7.34 -12.93
CA ASP A 154 -13.69 7.84 -14.14
C ASP A 154 -14.35 9.22 -13.92
N LYS A 155 -14.87 9.49 -12.72
CA LYS A 155 -15.53 10.77 -12.37
C LYS A 155 -14.53 11.89 -12.10
N GLU A 156 -13.35 11.56 -11.60
CA GLU A 156 -12.27 12.49 -11.25
C GLU A 156 -11.20 12.58 -12.36
N ASP A 157 -11.48 12.04 -13.56
CA ASP A 157 -10.58 12.05 -14.73
C ASP A 157 -9.20 11.38 -14.47
N LEU A 158 -9.18 10.32 -13.65
CA LEU A 158 -7.98 9.54 -13.32
C LEU A 158 -8.00 8.13 -13.95
N GLY A 159 -6.82 7.57 -14.16
CA GLY A 159 -6.62 6.18 -14.58
C GLY A 159 -6.57 5.21 -13.41
N VAL A 160 -6.88 3.94 -13.66
CA VAL A 160 -6.72 2.83 -12.71
C VAL A 160 -5.79 1.78 -13.31
N VAL A 161 -4.69 1.47 -12.61
CA VAL A 161 -3.74 0.42 -13.01
C VAL A 161 -4.43 -0.95 -12.93
N ARG A 162 -4.16 -1.82 -13.91
CA ARG A 162 -4.91 -3.08 -14.10
C ARG A 162 -4.10 -4.32 -13.78
N GLU A 163 -2.79 -4.18 -13.86
CA GLU A 163 -1.81 -5.26 -13.78
C GLU A 163 -1.47 -5.62 -12.32
N TYR A 164 -1.72 -4.70 -11.38
CA TYR A 164 -1.50 -4.87 -9.95
C TYR A 164 -2.83 -4.89 -9.19
N THR A 165 -2.92 -5.80 -8.23
CA THR A 165 -4.17 -6.16 -7.56
C THR A 165 -3.90 -6.38 -6.08
N GLY A 166 -4.88 -6.11 -5.24
CA GLY A 166 -4.85 -6.59 -3.87
C GLY A 166 -4.91 -8.11 -3.80
N HIS A 167 -4.61 -8.65 -2.63
CA HIS A 167 -4.40 -10.06 -2.45
C HIS A 167 -4.92 -10.55 -1.09
N GLY A 168 -5.24 -11.83 -1.00
CA GLY A 168 -5.38 -12.51 0.28
C GLY A 168 -4.08 -12.41 1.07
N ILE A 169 -4.20 -12.21 2.37
CA ILE A 169 -3.05 -12.06 3.27
C ILE A 169 -3.28 -12.78 4.60
N GLY A 170 -2.21 -13.35 5.15
CA GLY A 170 -2.24 -14.03 6.44
C GLY A 170 -0.91 -14.72 6.71
N LYS A 171 -0.90 -16.06 6.74
CA LYS A 171 0.36 -16.82 6.87
C LYS A 171 1.21 -16.79 5.61
N GLU A 172 0.55 -16.67 4.46
CA GLU A 172 1.20 -16.40 3.19
C GLU A 172 1.13 -14.90 2.94
N PHE A 173 2.17 -14.35 2.34
CA PHE A 173 2.26 -12.92 2.06
C PHE A 173 1.24 -12.52 0.99
N HIS A 174 1.35 -13.15 -0.19
CA HIS A 174 0.39 -13.00 -1.29
C HIS A 174 -0.30 -14.33 -1.56
N CYS A 175 -1.62 -14.37 -1.41
CA CYS A 175 -2.44 -15.54 -1.76
C CYS A 175 -3.81 -15.11 -2.32
N LEU A 176 -4.68 -16.07 -2.66
CA LEU A 176 -6.04 -15.75 -3.09
C LEU A 176 -6.87 -15.20 -1.92
N PRO A 177 -7.86 -14.31 -2.18
CA PRO A 177 -8.37 -13.88 -3.49
C PRO A 177 -7.53 -12.80 -4.18
N PHE A 178 -7.70 -12.64 -5.50
CA PHE A 178 -7.27 -11.42 -6.20
C PHE A 178 -8.32 -10.32 -6.02
N ILE A 179 -7.86 -9.11 -5.72
CA ILE A 179 -8.70 -7.92 -5.55
C ILE A 179 -8.32 -6.91 -6.65
N LEU A 180 -9.02 -7.00 -7.78
CA LEU A 180 -8.82 -6.07 -8.90
C LEU A 180 -9.50 -4.73 -8.63
N HIS A 181 -8.78 -3.63 -8.88
CA HIS A 181 -9.24 -2.26 -8.63
C HIS A 181 -9.90 -1.59 -9.85
N ASN A 182 -9.75 -2.16 -11.04
CA ASN A 182 -10.51 -1.75 -12.22
C ASN A 182 -11.81 -2.56 -12.35
N ARG A 183 -12.78 -2.03 -13.10
CA ARG A 183 -14.03 -2.74 -13.44
C ARG A 183 -13.72 -4.12 -14.02
N ASN A 184 -14.26 -5.18 -13.40
CA ASN A 184 -13.87 -6.56 -13.69
C ASN A 184 -15.00 -7.58 -13.44
N GLY A 185 -14.74 -8.84 -13.77
CA GLY A 185 -15.68 -9.95 -13.62
C GLY A 185 -15.24 -11.01 -12.61
N GLU A 186 -14.26 -10.74 -11.76
CA GLU A 186 -13.62 -11.74 -10.90
C GLU A 186 -14.68 -12.48 -10.05
N PRO A 187 -14.65 -13.83 -10.04
CA PRO A 187 -15.58 -14.61 -9.25
C PRO A 187 -15.26 -14.51 -7.76
N GLY A 188 -16.17 -15.03 -6.94
CA GLY A 188 -15.98 -15.11 -5.50
C GLY A 188 -16.78 -14.09 -4.71
N LYS A 189 -16.92 -14.38 -3.42
CA LYS A 189 -17.64 -13.58 -2.44
C LYS A 189 -16.82 -13.51 -1.16
N MET A 190 -16.92 -12.37 -0.51
CA MET A 190 -16.35 -12.14 0.82
C MET A 190 -17.06 -13.01 1.85
N LEU A 191 -16.33 -13.74 2.66
CA LEU A 191 -16.86 -14.54 3.77
C LEU A 191 -16.23 -14.08 5.09
N PRO A 192 -16.98 -14.12 6.21
CA PRO A 192 -16.42 -13.81 7.53
C PRO A 192 -15.12 -14.58 7.81
N GLY A 193 -14.11 -13.86 8.30
CA GLY A 193 -12.78 -14.39 8.59
C GLY A 193 -11.78 -14.35 7.43
N MET A 194 -12.19 -13.94 6.22
CA MET A 194 -11.26 -13.65 5.14
C MET A 194 -10.51 -12.34 5.42
N ALA A 195 -9.19 -12.35 5.19
CA ALA A 195 -8.36 -11.16 5.23
C ALA A 195 -7.69 -10.96 3.85
N PHE A 196 -7.68 -9.72 3.37
CA PHE A 196 -7.09 -9.34 2.09
C PHE A 196 -6.73 -7.84 2.09
N THR A 197 -5.89 -7.43 1.14
CA THR A 197 -5.54 -6.03 0.90
C THR A 197 -6.50 -5.40 -0.10
N VAL A 198 -6.81 -4.12 0.10
CA VAL A 198 -7.40 -3.24 -0.92
C VAL A 198 -6.36 -2.16 -1.13
N GLU A 199 -5.84 -2.02 -2.35
CA GLU A 199 -4.61 -1.27 -2.65
C GLU A 199 -4.66 -0.53 -4.01
N PRO A 200 -5.69 0.29 -4.29
CA PRO A 200 -5.84 0.93 -5.60
C PRO A 200 -4.66 1.84 -5.93
N ALA A 201 -4.08 1.66 -7.11
CA ALA A 201 -3.11 2.57 -7.70
C ALA A 201 -3.77 3.37 -8.83
N LEU A 202 -3.89 4.69 -8.61
CA LEU A 202 -4.45 5.63 -9.59
C LEU A 202 -3.33 6.36 -10.33
N THR A 203 -3.63 6.85 -11.52
CA THR A 203 -2.68 7.58 -12.37
C THR A 203 -3.28 8.86 -12.92
N GLU A 204 -2.48 9.91 -13.02
CA GLU A 204 -2.74 10.98 -13.98
C GLU A 204 -2.47 10.46 -15.39
N GLY A 205 -3.35 10.80 -16.34
CA GLY A 205 -3.17 10.37 -17.73
C GLY A 205 -3.45 8.89 -17.93
N SER A 206 -2.52 8.18 -18.58
CA SER A 206 -2.72 6.79 -18.99
C SER A 206 -2.39 5.80 -17.86
N PRO A 207 -3.27 4.80 -17.59
CA PRO A 207 -2.97 3.76 -16.61
C PRO A 207 -2.00 2.69 -17.15
N LYS A 208 -1.44 2.87 -18.34
CA LYS A 208 -0.48 1.93 -18.92
C LYS A 208 0.81 2.00 -18.15
N ILE A 209 1.41 0.84 -17.89
CA ILE A 209 2.66 0.72 -17.16
C ILE A 209 3.83 0.30 -18.06
N ILE A 210 5.04 0.56 -17.58
CA ILE A 210 6.30 0.00 -18.07
C ILE A 210 7.10 -0.56 -16.89
N HIS A 211 7.89 -1.60 -17.15
CA HIS A 211 8.85 -2.13 -16.19
C HIS A 211 10.23 -1.57 -16.50
N TRP A 212 10.97 -1.21 -15.45
CA TRP A 212 12.38 -0.85 -15.59
C TRP A 212 13.27 -2.09 -15.66
N ASP A 213 14.50 -1.89 -16.16
CA ASP A 213 15.48 -2.98 -16.33
C ASP A 213 15.99 -3.57 -15.00
N ASP A 214 15.65 -2.95 -13.86
CA ASP A 214 15.98 -3.46 -12.52
C ASP A 214 15.14 -4.68 -12.09
N GLY A 215 14.10 -5.02 -12.86
CA GLY A 215 13.23 -6.17 -12.64
C GLY A 215 12.16 -5.98 -11.55
N TRP A 216 12.04 -4.79 -10.97
CA TRP A 216 11.11 -4.47 -9.89
C TRP A 216 10.27 -3.24 -10.17
N THR A 217 10.91 -2.13 -10.52
CA THR A 217 10.27 -0.82 -10.58
C THR A 217 9.26 -0.77 -11.72
N VAL A 218 8.05 -0.31 -11.40
CA VAL A 218 6.94 -0.15 -12.34
C VAL A 218 6.59 1.31 -12.42
N ALA A 219 6.62 1.89 -13.61
CA ALA A 219 6.28 3.30 -13.82
C ALA A 219 5.11 3.45 -14.78
N THR A 220 4.45 4.61 -14.75
CA THR A 220 3.52 5.01 -15.80
C THR A 220 4.24 5.12 -17.15
N ALA A 221 3.59 4.66 -18.22
CA ALA A 221 4.19 4.62 -19.56
C ALA A 221 4.30 6.00 -20.22
N ASP A 222 3.48 6.96 -19.78
CA ASP A 222 3.44 8.33 -20.30
C ASP A 222 4.18 9.34 -19.39
N GLY A 223 4.73 8.88 -18.26
CA GLY A 223 5.39 9.73 -17.27
C GLY A 223 4.44 10.58 -16.42
N GLY A 224 3.12 10.32 -16.48
CA GLY A 224 2.15 10.90 -15.56
C GLY A 224 2.36 10.41 -14.12
N ARG A 225 1.83 11.12 -13.13
CA ARG A 225 1.99 10.70 -11.73
C ARG A 225 1.10 9.51 -11.39
N SER A 226 1.49 8.76 -10.37
CA SER A 226 0.69 7.72 -9.73
C SER A 226 0.68 7.90 -8.21
N ALA A 227 -0.44 7.53 -7.60
CA ALA A 227 -0.56 7.41 -6.16
C ALA A 227 -1.24 6.07 -5.83
N GLN A 228 -0.82 5.48 -4.72
CA GLN A 228 -1.44 4.30 -4.14
C GLN A 228 -1.74 4.54 -2.66
N ALA A 229 -2.78 3.88 -2.18
CA ALA A 229 -3.08 3.74 -0.76
C ALA A 229 -3.56 2.32 -0.51
N GLU A 230 -3.27 1.78 0.66
CA GLU A 230 -3.60 0.40 0.97
C GLU A 230 -3.95 0.17 2.44
N HIS A 231 -4.95 -0.70 2.62
CA HIS A 231 -5.24 -1.31 3.91
C HIS A 231 -5.41 -2.82 3.82
N THR A 232 -4.92 -3.51 4.85
CA THR A 232 -5.33 -4.88 5.16
C THR A 232 -6.69 -4.85 5.87
N VAL A 233 -7.68 -5.56 5.30
CA VAL A 233 -9.03 -5.66 5.87
C VAL A 233 -9.37 -7.08 6.31
N LEU A 234 -10.22 -7.21 7.33
CA LEU A 234 -10.78 -8.48 7.81
C LEU A 234 -12.31 -8.44 7.71
N ILE A 235 -12.92 -9.36 6.96
CA ILE A 235 -14.38 -9.47 6.88
C ILE A 235 -14.93 -10.02 8.19
N THR A 236 -15.87 -9.29 8.81
CA THR A 236 -16.58 -9.69 10.03
C THR A 236 -17.92 -10.35 9.69
N GLU A 237 -18.73 -10.69 10.69
CA GLU A 237 -20.08 -11.25 10.45
C GLU A 237 -21.08 -10.22 9.88
N ASP A 238 -20.77 -8.92 10.00
CA ASP A 238 -21.67 -7.81 9.71
C ASP A 238 -21.03 -6.69 8.85
N GLY A 239 -19.75 -6.80 8.50
CA GLY A 239 -19.02 -5.78 7.74
C GLY A 239 -17.54 -6.16 7.54
N ALA A 240 -16.65 -5.19 7.77
CA ALA A 240 -15.21 -5.39 7.75
C ALA A 240 -14.53 -4.52 8.81
N ASP A 241 -13.43 -5.02 9.39
CA ASP A 241 -12.49 -4.21 10.15
C ASP A 241 -11.31 -3.82 9.26
N ILE A 242 -10.89 -2.55 9.32
CA ILE A 242 -9.58 -2.12 8.85
C ILE A 242 -8.56 -2.46 9.94
N LEU A 243 -7.50 -3.19 9.59
CA LEU A 243 -6.53 -3.70 10.56
C LEU A 243 -5.31 -2.80 10.72
N THR A 244 -5.00 -2.03 9.68
CA THR A 244 -3.85 -1.10 9.51
C THR A 244 -4.29 0.33 9.61
#